data_AF-A0A7K4BBI7-F1
#
_entry.id   AF-A0A7K4BBI7-F1
#
_cell.length_a   1.000
_cell.length_b   1.000
_cell.length_c   1.000
_cell.angle_alpha   90.00
_cell.angle_beta   90.00
_cell.angle_gamma   90.00
#
_symmetry.space_group_name_H-M   'P 1'
#
loop_
_entity.id
_entity.type
_entity.pdbx_description
1 polymer ?
#
loop_
_entity_poly.entity_id
_entity_poly.type
_entity_poly.pdbx_seq_one_letter_code
_entity_poly.pdbx_strand_id
1 'polypeptide(L)'
;MAGCIDTPQKNRFLKFIHSHSGGVKSGEIASNFGIRTSTVTRTLHELSDAGYVVHDSYRKVSLTDDGEHMACFLIRRHRILSLMFTRMGLTEAEACAQAEMIEHLVPKNHVNRICSSLGHPRRSACGVIEHDPSCCGVYV
;
A
#
# COMPACT_ATOMS: atom_id res chain seq x y z
N MET A 1 0.01 6.36 -18.71
CA MET A 1 -0.36 4.95 -18.55
C MET A 1 -0.61 4.69 -17.07
N ALA A 2 -1.82 4.97 -16.58
CA ALA A 2 -2.13 5.16 -15.16
C ALA A 2 -3.19 4.16 -14.64
N GLY A 3 -3.09 2.87 -14.99
CA GLY A 3 -4.19 1.91 -14.81
C GLY A 3 -3.94 0.70 -13.90
N CYS A 4 -2.77 0.55 -13.25
CA CYS A 4 -2.49 -0.71 -12.57
C CYS A 4 -2.82 -0.77 -11.07
N ILE A 5 -2.79 0.34 -10.30
CA ILE A 5 -2.95 0.32 -8.82
C ILE A 5 -3.79 1.51 -8.30
N ASP A 6 -4.70 1.99 -9.12
CA ASP A 6 -5.56 3.14 -8.86
C ASP A 6 -6.85 2.79 -8.10
N THR A 7 -6.94 1.62 -7.47
CA THR A 7 -8.12 1.21 -6.70
C THR A 7 -7.76 0.86 -5.25
N PRO A 8 -8.66 1.14 -4.28
CA PRO A 8 -8.46 0.72 -2.89
C PRO A 8 -8.21 -0.78 -2.78
N GLN A 9 -8.92 -1.59 -3.57
CA GLN A 9 -8.84 -3.04 -3.50
C GLN A 9 -7.45 -3.57 -3.88
N LYS A 10 -6.87 -3.08 -4.99
CA LYS A 10 -5.52 -3.47 -5.42
C LYS A 10 -4.47 -3.09 -4.39
N ASN A 11 -4.55 -1.88 -3.83
CA ASN A 11 -3.66 -1.46 -2.74
C ASN A 11 -3.72 -2.41 -1.55
N ARG A 12 -4.95 -2.75 -1.11
CA ARG A 12 -5.17 -3.61 0.05
C ARG A 12 -4.61 -5.01 -0.18
N PHE A 13 -4.74 -5.56 -1.39
CA PHE A 13 -4.16 -6.86 -1.73
C PHE A 13 -2.63 -6.83 -1.66
N LEU A 14 -1.97 -5.84 -2.26
CA LEU A 14 -0.51 -5.73 -2.21
C LEU A 14 0.00 -5.58 -0.77
N LYS A 15 -0.63 -4.72 0.04
CA LYS A 15 -0.31 -4.57 1.47
C LYS A 15 -0.50 -5.88 2.26
N PHE A 16 -1.54 -6.64 1.95
CA PHE A 16 -1.82 -7.91 2.61
C PHE A 16 -0.85 -9.01 2.21
N ILE A 17 -0.50 -9.13 0.92
CA ILE A 17 0.50 -10.11 0.47
C ILE A 17 1.87 -9.77 1.07
N HIS A 18 2.26 -8.49 1.11
CA HIS A 18 3.51 -8.03 1.74
C HIS A 18 3.62 -8.44 3.21
N SER A 19 2.51 -8.43 3.97
CA SER A 19 2.53 -8.85 5.38
C SER A 19 2.63 -10.37 5.57
N HIS A 20 2.70 -11.16 4.49
CA HIS A 20 2.75 -12.63 4.51
C HIS A 20 3.91 -13.16 3.65
N SER A 21 5.10 -13.21 4.24
CA SER A 21 6.37 -13.61 3.58
C SER A 21 6.38 -15.02 2.96
N GLY A 22 5.45 -15.90 3.31
CA GLY A 22 5.34 -17.26 2.77
C GLY A 22 4.40 -17.42 1.57
N GLY A 23 3.91 -16.32 1.00
CA GLY A 23 2.89 -16.29 -0.04
C GLY A 23 1.49 -16.65 0.48
N VAL A 24 0.46 -16.20 -0.24
CA VAL A 24 -0.93 -16.26 0.20
C VAL A 24 -1.81 -16.96 -0.82
N LYS A 25 -2.73 -17.83 -0.38
CA LYS A 25 -3.73 -18.44 -1.26
C LYS A 25 -4.87 -17.46 -1.52
N SER A 26 -5.47 -17.53 -2.70
CA SER A 26 -6.65 -16.72 -3.05
C SER A 26 -7.81 -16.88 -2.07
N GLY A 27 -7.98 -18.08 -1.49
CA GLY A 27 -8.99 -18.32 -0.44
C GLY A 27 -8.72 -17.53 0.85
N GLU A 28 -7.46 -17.39 1.25
CA GLU A 28 -7.09 -16.60 2.44
C GLU A 28 -7.36 -15.11 2.22
N ILE A 29 -7.08 -14.60 1.02
CA ILE A 29 -7.42 -13.23 0.61
C ILE A 29 -8.95 -13.04 0.63
N ALA A 30 -9.71 -13.99 0.06
CA ALA A 30 -11.17 -13.93 0.02
C ALA A 30 -11.77 -13.86 1.44
N SER A 31 -11.30 -14.73 2.34
CA SER A 31 -11.73 -14.76 3.74
C SER A 31 -11.35 -13.48 4.49
N ASN A 32 -10.12 -12.97 4.32
CA ASN A 32 -9.66 -11.76 5.00
C ASN A 32 -10.47 -10.52 4.60
N PHE A 33 -10.83 -10.40 3.32
CA PHE A 33 -11.55 -9.23 2.81
C PHE A 33 -13.07 -9.40 2.75
N GLY A 34 -13.60 -10.59 3.06
CA GLY A 34 -15.05 -10.87 3.00
C GLY A 34 -15.64 -10.77 1.60
N ILE A 35 -14.86 -11.13 0.57
CA ILE A 35 -15.24 -11.00 -0.85
C ILE A 35 -15.24 -12.34 -1.56
N ARG A 36 -15.93 -12.39 -2.71
CA ARG A 36 -15.99 -13.60 -3.53
C ARG A 36 -14.63 -13.97 -4.11
N THR A 37 -14.32 -15.26 -4.16
CA THR A 37 -13.08 -15.79 -4.76
C THR A 37 -12.91 -15.37 -6.21
N SER A 38 -14.01 -15.26 -6.98
CA SER A 38 -13.95 -14.77 -8.37
C SER A 38 -13.43 -13.34 -8.47
N THR A 39 -13.80 -12.46 -7.52
CA THR A 39 -13.26 -11.11 -7.43
C THR A 39 -11.77 -11.13 -7.10
N VAL A 40 -11.36 -11.98 -6.15
CA VAL A 40 -9.94 -12.15 -5.79
C VAL A 40 -9.14 -12.58 -7.02
N THR A 41 -9.56 -13.64 -7.71
CA THR A 41 -8.86 -14.14 -8.90
C THR A 41 -8.73 -13.08 -9.98
N ARG A 42 -9.81 -12.32 -10.26
CA ARG A 42 -9.76 -11.22 -11.23
C ARG A 42 -8.74 -10.15 -10.82
N THR A 43 -8.77 -9.69 -9.58
CA THR A 43 -7.84 -8.66 -9.09
C THR A 43 -6.39 -9.15 -9.10
N LEU A 44 -6.14 -10.41 -8.74
CA LEU A 44 -4.81 -11.02 -8.79
C LEU A 44 -4.30 -11.14 -10.22
N HIS A 45 -5.17 -11.49 -11.19
CA HIS A 45 -4.82 -11.50 -12.61
C HIS A 45 -4.40 -10.11 -13.08
N GLU A 46 -5.18 -9.07 -12.76
CA GLU A 46 -4.83 -7.69 -13.12
C GLU A 46 -3.50 -7.22 -12.49
N LEU A 47 -3.22 -7.64 -11.25
CA LEU A 47 -1.94 -7.36 -10.60
C LEU A 47 -0.77 -8.15 -11.22
N SER A 48 -1.04 -9.37 -11.68
CA SER A 48 -0.05 -10.22 -12.35
C SER A 48 0.29 -9.67 -13.73
N ASP A 49 -0.71 -9.25 -14.50
CA ASP A 49 -0.54 -8.60 -15.82
C ASP A 49 0.26 -7.30 -15.68
N ALA A 50 0.11 -6.61 -14.56
CA ALA A 50 0.86 -5.41 -14.22
C ALA A 50 2.26 -5.69 -13.63
N GLY A 51 2.64 -6.95 -13.45
CA GLY A 51 3.97 -7.36 -12.99
C GLY A 51 4.21 -7.26 -11.48
N TYR A 52 3.19 -7.07 -10.64
CA TYR A 52 3.35 -6.89 -9.19
C TYR A 52 3.24 -8.18 -8.38
N VAL A 53 2.63 -9.22 -8.93
CA VAL A 53 2.45 -10.51 -8.24
C VAL A 53 2.80 -11.67 -9.15
N VAL A 54 3.14 -12.80 -8.55
CA VAL A 54 3.46 -14.05 -9.22
C VAL A 54 2.84 -15.22 -8.45
N HIS A 55 2.41 -16.25 -9.18
CA HIS A 55 1.91 -17.50 -8.62
C HIS A 55 3.01 -18.56 -8.55
N ASP A 56 3.11 -19.28 -7.43
CA ASP A 56 3.98 -20.45 -7.29
C ASP A 56 3.29 -21.76 -7.75
N SER A 57 4.05 -22.85 -7.77
CA SER A 57 3.55 -24.20 -8.12
C SER A 57 2.47 -24.73 -7.16
N TYR A 58 2.38 -24.18 -5.95
CA TYR A 58 1.38 -24.50 -4.94
C TYR A 58 0.17 -23.56 -4.96
N ARG A 59 0.03 -22.73 -6.02
CA ARG A 59 -1.03 -21.72 -6.20
C ARG A 59 -1.05 -20.64 -5.13
N LYS A 60 0.05 -20.42 -4.41
CA LYS A 60 0.21 -19.24 -3.57
C LYS A 60 0.61 -18.06 -4.44
N VAL A 61 0.25 -16.87 -3.99
CA VAL A 61 0.64 -15.60 -4.59
C VAL A 61 1.69 -14.93 -3.71
N SER A 62 2.77 -14.49 -4.31
CA SER A 62 3.77 -13.61 -3.69
C SER A 62 3.95 -12.34 -4.52
N LEU A 63 4.56 -11.34 -3.90
CA LEU A 63 4.98 -10.13 -4.61
C LEU A 63 6.20 -10.45 -5.49
N THR A 64 6.30 -9.76 -6.63
CA THR A 64 7.56 -9.61 -7.36
C THR A 64 8.41 -8.51 -6.71
N ASP A 65 9.63 -8.29 -7.17
CA ASP A 65 10.46 -7.16 -6.68
C ASP A 65 9.76 -5.80 -6.87
N ASP A 66 9.10 -5.59 -8.02
CA ASP A 66 8.28 -4.40 -8.27
C ASP A 66 7.05 -4.35 -7.35
N GLY A 67 6.46 -5.51 -7.05
CA GLY A 67 5.39 -5.68 -6.07
C GLY A 67 5.80 -5.26 -4.66
N GLU A 68 7.00 -5.65 -4.23
CA GLU A 68 7.57 -5.30 -2.93
C GLU A 68 7.82 -3.80 -2.83
N HIS A 69 8.50 -3.20 -3.82
CA HIS A 69 8.71 -1.76 -3.86
C HIS A 69 7.39 -0.98 -3.82
N MET A 70 6.39 -1.47 -4.55
CA MET A 70 5.07 -0.87 -4.55
C MET A 70 4.38 -1.01 -3.20
N ALA A 71 4.36 -2.19 -2.60
CA ALA A 71 3.74 -2.42 -1.30
C ALA A 71 4.36 -1.53 -0.21
N CYS A 72 5.70 -1.43 -0.18
CA CYS A 72 6.42 -0.51 0.71
C CYS A 72 5.99 0.95 0.48
N PHE A 73 5.88 1.38 -0.78
CA PHE A 73 5.35 2.72 -1.09
C PHE A 73 3.90 2.91 -0.62
N LEU A 74 3.03 1.93 -0.81
CA LEU A 74 1.63 1.98 -0.41
C LEU A 74 1.47 2.11 1.11
N ILE A 75 2.28 1.37 1.87
CA ILE A 75 2.30 1.43 3.34
C ILE A 75 2.81 2.80 3.79
N ARG A 76 3.90 3.29 3.20
CA ARG A 76 4.43 4.63 3.48
C ARG A 76 3.40 5.72 3.17
N ARG A 77 2.74 5.64 2.02
CA ARG A 77 1.70 6.56 1.57
C ARG A 77 0.57 6.65 2.60
N HIS A 78 0.09 5.50 3.08
CA HIS A 78 -0.91 5.42 4.13
C HIS A 78 -0.46 6.15 5.41
N ARG A 79 0.75 5.84 5.90
CA ARG A 79 1.28 6.38 7.15
C ARG A 79 1.50 7.90 7.10
N ILE A 80 1.89 8.44 5.95
CA ILE A 80 2.05 9.89 5.75
C ILE A 80 0.69 10.59 5.71
N LEU A 81 -0.28 10.04 4.97
CA LEU A 81 -1.62 10.63 4.87
C LEU A 81 -2.35 10.57 6.21
N SER A 82 -2.25 9.47 6.95
CA SER A 82 -2.86 9.37 8.28
C SER A 82 -2.25 10.40 9.23
N LEU A 83 -0.92 10.58 9.22
CA LEU A 83 -0.28 11.62 10.02
C LEU A 83 -0.74 13.02 9.63
N MET A 84 -0.86 13.33 8.34
CA MET A 84 -1.37 14.61 7.85
C MET A 84 -2.77 14.89 8.42
N PHE A 85 -3.68 13.92 8.35
CA PHE A 85 -5.03 14.06 8.89
C PHE A 85 -5.04 14.21 10.42
N THR A 86 -4.19 13.48 11.14
CA THR A 86 -4.04 13.67 12.59
C THR A 86 -3.56 15.09 12.91
N ARG A 87 -2.65 15.66 12.12
CA ARG A 87 -2.22 17.07 12.29
C ARG A 87 -3.31 18.09 11.98
N MET A 88 -4.34 17.70 11.22
CA MET A 88 -5.54 18.51 10.96
C MET A 88 -6.60 18.37 12.05
N GLY A 89 -6.34 17.59 13.11
CA GLY A 89 -7.21 17.46 14.28
C GLY A 89 -8.09 16.21 14.32
N LEU A 90 -7.94 15.29 13.37
CA LEU A 90 -8.65 14.00 13.42
C LEU A 90 -8.01 13.09 14.48
N THR A 91 -8.82 12.24 15.10
CA THR A 91 -8.30 11.13 15.92
C THR A 91 -7.48 10.17 15.05
N GLU A 92 -6.60 9.38 15.65
CA GLU A 92 -5.78 8.41 14.92
C GLU A 92 -6.63 7.40 14.12
N ALA A 93 -7.76 6.97 14.67
CA ALA A 93 -8.69 6.06 14.01
C ALA A 93 -9.39 6.70 12.81
N GLU A 94 -9.91 7.92 12.96
CA GLU A 94 -10.52 8.67 11.86
C GLU A 94 -9.50 8.98 10.76
N ALA A 95 -8.30 9.40 11.15
CA ALA A 95 -7.22 9.70 10.22
C ALA A 95 -6.77 8.47 9.41
N CYS A 96 -6.70 7.30 10.05
CA CYS A 96 -6.41 6.03 9.38
C CYS A 96 -7.49 5.68 8.36
N ALA A 97 -8.77 5.77 8.75
CA ALA A 97 -9.90 5.52 7.85
C ALA A 97 -9.93 6.48 6.66
N GLN A 98 -9.72 7.78 6.90
CA GLN A 98 -9.65 8.79 5.84
C GLN A 98 -8.48 8.55 4.88
N ALA A 99 -7.31 8.20 5.41
CA ALA A 99 -6.14 7.86 4.60
C ALA A 99 -6.43 6.66 3.67
N GLU A 100 -7.04 5.59 4.17
CA GLU A 100 -7.41 4.41 3.37
C GLU A 100 -8.37 4.76 2.22
N MET A 101 -9.32 5.68 2.45
CA MET A 101 -10.27 6.10 1.43
C MET A 101 -9.60 6.82 0.26
N ILE A 102 -8.61 7.67 0.51
CA ILE A 102 -8.05 8.57 -0.53
C ILE A 102 -6.69 8.13 -1.07
N GLU A 103 -5.95 7.28 -0.36
CA GLU A 103 -4.53 7.03 -0.65
C GLU A 103 -4.28 6.59 -2.09
N HIS A 104 -5.18 5.81 -2.69
CA HIS A 104 -5.06 5.30 -4.05
C HIS A 104 -5.01 6.43 -5.11
N LEU A 105 -5.59 7.59 -4.78
CA LEU A 105 -5.62 8.79 -5.63
C LEU A 105 -4.38 9.67 -5.46
N VAL A 106 -3.53 9.42 -4.46
CA VAL A 106 -2.39 10.28 -4.14
C VAL A 106 -1.10 9.74 -4.77
N PRO A 107 -0.53 10.40 -5.79
CA PRO A 107 0.70 9.97 -6.44
C PRO A 107 1.94 10.19 -5.56
N LYS A 108 3.03 9.46 -5.86
CA LYS A 108 4.28 9.45 -5.06
C LYS A 108 4.87 10.84 -4.85
N ASN A 109 4.88 11.69 -5.87
CA ASN A 109 5.38 13.06 -5.78
C ASN A 109 4.60 13.91 -4.75
N HIS A 110 3.28 13.73 -4.64
CA HIS A 110 2.45 14.45 -3.66
C HIS A 110 2.71 13.92 -2.25
N VAL A 111 2.82 12.59 -2.08
CA VAL A 111 3.21 11.99 -0.79
C VAL A 111 4.56 12.55 -0.31
N ASN A 112 5.54 12.69 -1.21
CA ASN A 112 6.86 13.26 -0.86
C ASN A 112 6.77 14.72 -0.43
N ARG A 113 5.94 15.54 -1.10
CA ARG A 113 5.70 16.95 -0.70
C ARG A 113 5.02 17.04 0.66
N ILE A 114 4.01 16.22 0.92
CA ILE A 114 3.33 16.15 2.23
C ILE A 114 4.34 15.74 3.31
N CYS A 115 5.12 14.68 3.07
CA CYS A 115 6.19 14.25 3.97
C CYS A 115 7.18 15.37 4.32
N SER A 116 7.60 16.13 3.31
CA SER A 116 8.52 17.27 3.48
C SER A 116 7.87 18.39 4.31
N SER A 117 6.61 18.72 4.05
CA SER A 117 5.86 19.72 4.85
C SER A 117 5.65 19.29 6.32
N LEU A 118 5.68 17.99 6.59
CA LEU A 118 5.60 17.43 7.95
C LEU A 118 6.99 17.28 8.61
N GLY A 119 8.07 17.73 7.96
CA GLY A 119 9.43 17.67 8.49
C GLY A 119 10.06 16.27 8.49
N HIS A 120 9.76 15.46 7.47
CA HIS A 120 10.27 14.08 7.34
C HIS A 120 10.04 13.19 8.59
N PRO A 121 8.77 13.04 9.02
CA PRO A 121 8.44 12.33 10.24
C PRO A 121 8.81 10.85 10.14
N ARG A 122 9.29 10.24 11.23
CA ARG A 122 9.71 8.82 11.26
C ARG A 122 8.62 7.86 11.73
N ARG A 123 7.50 8.34 12.27
CA ARG A 123 6.39 7.52 12.78
C ARG A 123 5.04 8.21 12.58
N SER A 124 4.01 7.41 12.41
CA SER A 124 2.60 7.78 12.62
C SER A 124 1.92 6.76 13.53
N ALA A 125 0.65 6.98 13.85
CA ALA A 125 -0.17 6.01 14.58
C ALA A 125 -0.21 4.63 13.89
N CYS A 126 -0.12 4.62 12.56
CA CYS A 126 -0.13 3.41 11.73
C CYS A 126 1.27 2.75 11.59
N GLY A 127 2.27 3.20 12.35
CA GLY A 127 3.60 2.57 12.45
C GLY A 127 4.77 3.45 11.96
N VAL A 128 5.91 2.79 11.73
CA VAL A 128 7.16 3.45 11.31
C VAL A 128 7.06 3.94 9.87
N ILE A 129 7.48 5.18 9.61
CA ILE A 129 7.51 5.73 8.25
C ILE A 129 8.90 5.46 7.67
N GLU A 130 8.94 4.55 6.71
CA GLU A 130 10.14 4.36 5.89
C GLU A 130 10.27 5.51 4.90
N HIS A 131 11.51 5.96 4.70
CA HIS A 131 11.80 7.07 3.79
C HIS A 131 12.57 6.55 2.59
N ASP A 132 12.07 6.92 1.42
CA ASP A 132 12.78 6.77 0.16
C ASP A 132 13.87 7.86 0.07
N PRO A 133 15.09 7.55 -0.42
CA PRO A 133 16.14 8.55 -0.65
C PRO A 133 15.66 9.77 -1.46
N SER A 134 14.76 9.56 -2.43
CA SER A 134 14.13 10.61 -3.23
C SER A 134 13.18 11.51 -2.46
N CYS A 135 12.78 11.14 -1.23
CA CYS A 135 11.96 11.99 -0.37
C CYS A 135 12.80 12.89 0.53
N CYS A 136 13.85 12.36 1.17
CA CYS A 136 14.57 13.11 2.21
C CYS A 136 15.79 13.88 1.70
N GLY A 137 16.23 13.65 0.46
CA GLY A 137 17.31 14.45 -0.14
C GLY A 137 18.62 14.46 0.67
N VAL A 138 18.91 13.42 1.46
CA VAL A 138 20.11 13.37 2.30
C VAL A 138 21.20 12.53 1.61
N TYR A 139 22.02 13.20 0.80
CA TYR A 139 23.45 13.22 1.07
C TYR A 139 23.69 14.43 1.99
N VAL A 140 23.66 14.21 3.31
CA VAL A 140 24.23 15.11 4.32
C VAL A 140 24.76 14.25 5.46
#